data_AF-A0A7W1SGK8-F1
#
_entry.id   AF-A0A7W1SGK8-F1
#
_cell.length_a   1.000
_cell.length_b   1.000
_cell.length_c   1.000
_cell.angle_alpha   90.00
_cell.angle_beta   90.00
_cell.angle_gamma   90.00
#
_symmetry.space_group_name_H-M   'P 1'
#
loop_
_entity.id
_entity.type
_entity.pdbx_description
1 polymer ?
#
loop_
_entity_poly.entity_id
_entity_poly.type
_entity_poly.pdbx_seq_one_letter_code
_entity_poly.pdbx_strand_id
1 'polypeptide(L)'
;MTTLLILVTVVSLAMTTGLFLLVVKLRREERLRSDARVAALLEWSADPAAERPAAARIGAQGPPWDGLHVTPVPARVAADRRTVDLPLRTAPPVSELFAQHQRGASWGPRIAVAAGALAVLAGIAFTALPGPATPDGGTLAATAAPLQLLTLRHAAGAGTLTVSGIVQNPNGGVPRRHVVATASALAEDGSVLATARAPIDIAAFGLGEESPFIVAIPVSGAAGAVARYRLGFRAQDGSVIAHVDRRAGTEPLAQK
;
A
#
# COMPACT_ATOMS: atom_id res chain seq x y z
N MET A 1 35.62 23.45 -14.84
CA MET A 1 34.26 24.01 -14.71
C MET A 1 33.16 23.06 -15.20
N THR A 2 33.32 22.42 -16.37
CA THR A 2 32.38 21.44 -16.92
C THR A 2 32.13 20.20 -16.03
N THR A 3 33.17 19.67 -15.39
CA THR A 3 33.05 18.51 -14.47
C THR A 3 32.14 18.78 -13.27
N LEU A 4 32.18 20.00 -12.72
CA LEU A 4 31.38 20.40 -11.56
C LEU A 4 29.90 20.53 -11.93
N LEU A 5 29.61 21.06 -13.12
CA LEU A 5 28.25 21.19 -13.64
C LEU A 5 27.61 19.81 -13.95
N ILE A 6 28.39 18.89 -14.50
CA ILE A 6 27.96 17.48 -14.73
C ILE A 6 27.66 16.80 -13.38
N LEU A 7 28.52 16.96 -12.39
CA LEU A 7 28.31 16.36 -11.07
C LEU A 7 27.03 16.87 -10.41
N VAL A 8 26.81 18.19 -10.43
CA VAL A 8 25.59 18.81 -9.88
C VAL A 8 24.35 18.31 -10.62
N THR A 9 24.37 18.22 -11.94
CA THR A 9 23.21 17.72 -12.70
C THR A 9 22.88 16.27 -12.40
N VAL A 10 23.89 15.40 -12.27
CA VAL A 10 23.68 13.99 -11.90
C VAL A 10 23.08 13.88 -10.50
N VAL A 11 23.61 14.63 -9.53
CA VAL A 11 23.09 14.63 -8.15
C VAL A 11 21.66 15.16 -8.10
N SER A 12 21.37 16.27 -8.78
CA SER A 12 20.01 16.81 -8.85
C SER A 12 19.04 15.83 -9.50
N LEU A 13 19.44 15.17 -10.60
CA LEU A 13 18.60 14.19 -11.28
C LEU A 13 18.31 12.99 -10.38
N ALA A 14 19.33 12.46 -9.71
CA ALA A 14 19.18 11.34 -8.77
C ALA A 14 18.21 11.70 -7.63
N MET A 15 18.33 12.91 -7.09
CA MET A 15 17.47 13.38 -6.01
C MET A 15 16.02 13.54 -6.47
N THR A 16 15.79 14.11 -7.66
CA THR A 16 14.45 14.22 -8.26
C THR A 16 13.83 12.84 -8.52
N THR A 17 14.58 11.90 -9.09
CA THR A 17 14.10 10.53 -9.33
C THR A 17 13.77 9.82 -8.01
N GLY A 18 14.61 9.98 -6.99
CA GLY A 18 14.37 9.43 -5.66
C GLY A 18 13.08 9.96 -5.03
N LEU A 19 12.86 11.29 -5.08
CA LEU A 19 11.64 11.90 -4.55
C LEU A 19 10.40 11.45 -5.32
N PHE A 20 10.49 11.37 -6.65
CA PHE A 20 9.38 10.91 -7.48
C PHE A 20 8.97 9.48 -7.13
N LEU A 21 9.94 8.58 -6.97
CA LEU A 21 9.69 7.20 -6.56
C LEU A 21 9.06 7.13 -5.15
N LEU A 22 9.51 7.98 -4.22
CA LEU A 22 8.93 8.08 -2.88
C LEU A 22 7.45 8.48 -2.93
N VAL A 23 7.10 9.51 -3.72
CA VAL A 23 5.71 9.98 -3.89
C VAL A 23 4.83 8.90 -4.51
N VAL A 24 5.34 8.18 -5.51
CA VAL A 24 4.60 7.07 -6.14
C VAL A 24 4.34 5.94 -5.14
N LYS A 25 5.35 5.60 -4.32
CA LYS A 25 5.23 4.61 -3.24
C LYS A 25 4.18 5.02 -2.23
N LEU A 26 4.24 6.26 -1.74
CA LEU A 26 3.29 6.80 -0.76
C LEU A 26 1.85 6.76 -1.30
N ARG A 27 1.64 7.22 -2.55
CA ARG A 27 0.32 7.18 -3.20
C ARG A 27 -0.22 5.76 -3.39
N ARG A 28 0.64 4.78 -3.65
CA ARG A 28 0.22 3.37 -3.72
C ARG A 28 -0.24 2.86 -2.35
N GLU A 29 0.48 3.19 -1.29
CA GLU A 29 0.13 2.79 0.07
C GLU A 29 -1.18 3.44 0.56
N GLU A 30 -1.45 4.68 0.15
CA GLU A 30 -2.72 5.35 0.40
C GLU A 30 -3.88 4.71 -0.37
N ARG A 31 -3.66 4.34 -1.65
CA ARG A 31 -4.67 3.64 -2.47
C ARG A 31 -5.06 2.30 -1.87
N LEU A 32 -4.09 1.49 -1.44
CA LEU A 32 -4.36 0.20 -0.80
C LEU A 32 -5.22 0.34 0.47
N ARG A 33 -5.00 1.41 1.25
CA ARG A 33 -5.81 1.72 2.44
C ARG A 33 -7.23 2.15 2.08
N SER A 34 -7.40 2.93 1.02
CA SER A 34 -8.71 3.33 0.52
C SER A 34 -9.49 2.14 -0.03
N ASP A 35 -8.83 1.26 -0.80
CA ASP A 35 -9.45 0.06 -1.36
C ASP A 35 -9.95 -0.88 -0.26
N ALA A 36 -9.19 -1.04 0.83
CA ALA A 36 -9.64 -1.83 1.99
C ALA A 36 -10.89 -1.24 2.67
N ARG A 37 -10.99 0.10 2.76
CA ARG A 37 -12.17 0.77 3.32
C ARG A 37 -13.38 0.62 2.38
N VAL A 38 -13.17 0.78 1.08
CA VAL A 38 -14.22 0.60 0.08
C VAL A 38 -14.71 -0.84 0.05
N ALA A 39 -13.81 -1.82 0.16
CA ALA A 39 -14.16 -3.23 0.26
C ALA A 39 -15.02 -3.52 1.51
N ALA A 40 -14.65 -2.97 2.67
CA ALA A 40 -15.45 -3.11 3.89
C ALA A 40 -16.84 -2.44 3.76
N LEU A 41 -16.92 -1.27 3.10
CA LEU A 41 -18.20 -0.61 2.82
C LEU A 41 -19.06 -1.41 1.83
N LEU A 42 -18.44 -2.00 0.81
CA LEU A 42 -19.12 -2.88 -0.15
C LEU A 42 -19.66 -4.13 0.54
N GLU A 43 -18.89 -4.73 1.44
CA GLU A 43 -19.32 -5.88 2.25
C GLU A 43 -20.54 -5.54 3.11
N TRP A 44 -20.55 -4.38 3.78
CA TRP A 44 -21.74 -3.92 4.53
C TRP A 44 -22.92 -3.58 3.63
N SER A 45 -22.69 -3.06 2.42
CA SER A 45 -23.76 -2.79 1.46
C SER A 45 -24.34 -4.06 0.83
N ALA A 46 -23.55 -5.14 0.79
CA ALA A 46 -23.95 -6.43 0.24
C ALA A 46 -24.72 -7.29 1.25
N ASP A 47 -24.91 -6.82 2.50
CA ASP A 47 -25.78 -7.51 3.46
C ASP A 47 -27.23 -7.56 2.91
N PRO A 48 -27.78 -8.75 2.60
CA PRO A 48 -29.14 -8.90 2.08
C PRO A 48 -30.22 -8.45 3.08
N ALA A 49 -29.86 -8.10 4.33
CA ALA A 49 -30.76 -7.43 5.26
C ALA A 49 -31.25 -6.04 4.76
N ALA A 50 -30.55 -5.41 3.81
CA ALA A 50 -30.97 -4.19 3.13
C ALA A 50 -32.01 -4.42 2.01
N GLU A 51 -32.17 -5.65 1.52
CA GLU A 51 -33.19 -6.04 0.53
C GLU A 51 -34.54 -6.45 1.14
N ARG A 52 -34.78 -6.16 2.43
CA ARG A 52 -36.17 -6.09 2.89
C ARG A 52 -36.82 -4.89 2.22
N PRO A 53 -37.90 -5.06 1.43
CA PRO A 53 -38.51 -3.97 0.69
C PRO A 53 -38.83 -2.83 1.66
N ALA A 54 -38.18 -1.68 1.45
CA ALA A 54 -38.42 -0.45 2.20
C ALA A 54 -39.90 -0.04 2.16
N ALA A 55 -40.67 -0.56 1.20
CA ALA A 55 -42.13 -0.40 1.12
C ALA A 55 -42.89 -0.93 2.35
N ALA A 56 -42.33 -1.89 3.11
CA ALA A 56 -43.01 -2.44 4.30
C ALA A 56 -42.66 -1.71 5.61
N ARG A 57 -41.74 -0.73 5.60
CA ARG A 57 -41.29 0.02 6.79
C ARG A 57 -41.69 1.50 6.82
N ILE A 58 -42.55 1.95 5.90
CA ILE A 58 -43.16 3.29 5.94
C ILE A 58 -44.31 3.35 6.97
N GLY A 59 -44.69 2.22 7.58
CA GLY A 59 -45.59 2.18 8.74
C GLY A 59 -44.80 2.10 10.04
N ALA A 60 -44.96 3.13 10.88
CA ALA A 60 -44.54 3.22 12.28
C ALA A 60 -43.10 3.74 12.56
N GLN A 61 -43.08 5.03 12.93
CA GLN A 61 -42.12 5.70 13.83
C GLN A 61 -40.75 6.07 13.25
N GLY A 62 -40.73 7.14 12.45
CA GLY A 62 -39.55 7.97 12.28
C GLY A 62 -39.42 9.00 13.43
N PRO A 63 -38.18 9.41 13.80
CA PRO A 63 -37.96 10.53 14.72
C PRO A 63 -38.48 11.85 14.14
N PRO A 64 -38.88 12.84 14.98
CA PRO A 64 -39.52 14.07 14.52
C PRO A 64 -38.48 15.01 13.88
N TRP A 65 -38.25 14.86 12.58
CA TRP A 65 -37.60 15.89 11.77
C TRP A 65 -38.62 16.97 11.40
N ASP A 66 -39.10 17.68 12.39
CA ASP A 66 -40.18 18.68 12.29
C ASP A 66 -39.71 20.04 11.75
N GLY A 67 -38.79 20.06 10.77
CA GLY A 67 -38.14 21.32 10.37
C GLY A 67 -37.64 21.47 8.94
N LEU A 68 -37.71 20.46 8.07
CA LEU A 68 -37.31 20.63 6.67
C LEU A 68 -38.54 20.77 5.77
N HIS A 69 -39.15 21.95 5.78
CA HIS A 69 -40.09 22.33 4.73
C HIS A 69 -39.31 22.52 3.42
N VAL A 70 -39.20 21.45 2.63
CA VAL A 70 -38.90 21.58 1.20
C VAL A 70 -40.16 22.17 0.58
N THR A 71 -40.18 23.49 0.39
CA THR A 71 -41.21 24.14 -0.40
C THR A 71 -41.05 23.70 -1.86
N PRO A 72 -42.00 22.93 -2.43
CA PRO A 72 -41.99 22.71 -3.86
C PRO A 72 -42.25 24.06 -4.54
N VAL A 73 -41.29 24.53 -5.35
CA VAL A 73 -41.51 25.71 -6.21
C VAL A 73 -42.71 25.39 -7.10
N PRO A 74 -43.80 26.17 -7.05
CA PRO A 74 -44.95 25.93 -7.90
C PRO A 74 -44.55 26.16 -9.36
N ALA A 75 -44.62 25.09 -10.14
CA ALA A 75 -44.49 25.14 -11.59
C ALA A 75 -45.71 25.85 -12.19
N ARG A 76 -45.77 27.18 -12.11
CA ARG A 76 -46.76 28.01 -12.81
C ARG A 76 -46.34 29.49 -12.84
N VAL A 77 -45.42 29.80 -13.74
CA VAL A 77 -45.49 31.02 -14.57
C VAL A 77 -45.17 30.61 -16.00
N ALA A 78 -46.13 29.91 -16.61
CA ALA A 78 -46.31 30.00 -18.05
C ALA A 78 -47.06 31.33 -18.31
N ALA A 79 -46.62 32.05 -19.34
CA ALA A 79 -47.15 33.33 -19.83
C ALA A 79 -46.58 34.62 -19.22
N ASP A 80 -45.34 34.96 -19.59
CA ASP A 80 -45.13 36.25 -20.29
C ASP A 80 -44.11 36.02 -21.42
N ARG A 81 -44.60 35.45 -22.53
CA ARG A 81 -43.81 35.26 -23.75
C ARG A 81 -43.87 36.57 -24.54
N ARG A 82 -43.28 37.63 -23.99
CA ARG A 82 -42.84 38.77 -24.80
C ARG A 82 -41.56 38.35 -25.51
N THR A 83 -41.74 38.07 -26.80
CA THR A 83 -40.68 37.86 -27.79
C THR A 83 -39.76 39.07 -27.80
N VAL A 84 -38.69 39.02 -27.00
CA VAL A 84 -37.50 39.81 -27.28
C VAL A 84 -36.78 39.05 -28.38
N ASP A 85 -36.97 39.49 -29.63
CA ASP A 85 -36.16 39.06 -30.76
C ASP A 85 -34.72 39.52 -30.53
N LEU A 86 -33.95 38.73 -29.77
CA LEU A 86 -32.50 38.81 -29.80
C LEU A 86 -32.05 38.17 -31.11
N PRO A 87 -31.28 38.87 -31.96
CA PRO A 87 -30.67 38.24 -33.11
C PRO A 87 -29.73 37.15 -32.58
N LEU A 88 -30.10 35.89 -32.81
CA LEU A 88 -29.21 34.74 -32.65
C LEU A 88 -28.04 34.95 -33.62
N ARG A 89 -26.99 35.62 -33.16
CA ARG A 89 -25.68 35.53 -33.80
C ARG A 89 -25.33 34.06 -33.80
N THR A 90 -25.29 33.48 -34.99
CA THR A 90 -24.81 32.13 -35.24
C THR A 90 -23.40 32.05 -34.67
N ALA A 91 -23.25 31.31 -33.57
CA ALA A 91 -21.94 31.08 -32.98
C ALA A 91 -21.10 30.25 -33.97
N PRO A 92 -19.83 30.59 -34.21
CA PRO A 92 -18.94 29.73 -34.98
C PRO A 92 -18.82 28.36 -34.27
N PRO A 93 -18.59 27.27 -35.01
CA PRO A 93 -18.50 25.94 -34.42
C PRO A 93 -17.39 25.92 -33.35
N VAL A 94 -17.78 25.57 -32.11
CA VAL A 94 -16.89 25.47 -30.93
C VAL A 94 -15.74 24.47 -31.15
N SER A 95 -15.83 23.64 -32.19
CA SER A 95 -14.82 22.69 -32.63
C SER A 95 -13.47 23.32 -32.98
N GLU A 96 -13.42 24.60 -33.39
CA GLU A 96 -12.14 25.25 -33.71
C GLU A 96 -11.44 25.87 -32.49
N LEU A 97 -12.17 26.14 -31.39
CA LEU A 97 -11.58 26.74 -30.19
C LEU A 97 -10.71 25.75 -29.38
N PHE A 98 -10.89 24.45 -29.65
CA PHE A 98 -10.08 23.36 -29.11
C PHE A 98 -9.17 22.72 -30.17
N ALA A 99 -9.08 23.30 -31.37
CA ALA A 99 -8.11 22.89 -32.37
C ALA A 99 -6.71 23.38 -31.96
N GLN A 100 -6.13 22.69 -31.00
CA GLN A 100 -4.74 22.84 -30.60
C GLN A 100 -3.87 22.56 -31.84
N HIS A 101 -3.40 23.63 -32.47
CA HIS A 101 -2.40 23.58 -33.53
C HIS A 101 -1.17 22.86 -32.98
N GLN A 102 -1.02 21.57 -33.32
CA GLN A 102 0.23 20.86 -33.13
C GLN A 102 1.27 21.46 -34.07
N ARG A 103 1.96 22.49 -33.62
CA ARG A 103 3.24 22.89 -34.24
C ARG A 103 4.20 21.75 -33.99
N GLY A 104 4.54 21.02 -35.04
CA GLY A 104 5.54 19.95 -35.02
C GLY A 104 6.86 20.48 -34.47
N ALA A 105 7.16 20.11 -33.23
CA ALA A 105 8.45 20.38 -32.61
C ALA A 105 9.41 19.26 -33.05
N SER A 106 10.45 19.65 -33.79
CA SER A 106 11.49 18.78 -34.32
C SER A 106 12.33 18.14 -33.20
N TRP A 107 11.90 16.96 -32.75
CA TRP A 107 12.48 16.24 -31.61
C TRP A 107 13.60 15.25 -32.00
N GLY A 108 14.27 15.48 -33.14
CA GLY A 108 15.25 14.55 -33.72
C GLY A 108 16.41 14.14 -32.79
N PRO A 109 17.13 15.07 -32.13
CA PRO A 109 18.31 14.67 -31.36
C PRO A 109 18.02 14.34 -29.88
N ARG A 110 16.80 14.54 -29.37
CA ARG A 110 16.46 14.29 -27.94
C ARG A 110 15.98 12.88 -27.66
N ILE A 111 15.58 12.13 -28.70
CA ILE A 111 15.13 10.74 -28.56
C ILE A 111 16.31 9.80 -28.24
N ALA A 112 17.52 10.10 -28.69
CA ALA A 112 18.71 9.29 -28.39
C ALA A 112 19.10 9.32 -26.90
N VAL A 113 18.99 10.49 -26.24
CA VAL A 113 19.27 10.63 -24.80
C VAL A 113 18.12 10.06 -23.95
N ALA A 114 16.87 10.21 -24.40
CA ALA A 114 15.72 9.60 -23.75
C ALA A 114 15.78 8.06 -23.82
N ALA A 115 16.22 7.46 -24.93
CA ALA A 115 16.36 6.02 -25.07
C ALA A 115 17.44 5.43 -24.15
N GLY A 116 18.57 6.13 -23.97
CA GLY A 116 19.61 5.73 -23.02
C GLY A 116 19.15 5.78 -21.56
N ALA A 117 18.45 6.85 -21.15
CA ALA A 117 17.90 6.96 -19.81
C ALA A 117 16.77 5.95 -19.55
N LEU A 118 15.96 5.64 -20.57
CA LEU A 118 14.87 4.67 -20.48
C LEU A 118 15.41 3.23 -20.47
N ALA A 119 16.53 2.93 -21.12
CA ALA A 119 17.20 1.63 -21.03
C ALA A 119 17.85 1.39 -19.64
N VAL A 120 18.44 2.42 -19.04
CA VAL A 120 18.99 2.34 -17.66
C VAL A 120 17.86 2.28 -16.62
N LEU A 121 16.77 3.04 -16.80
CA LEU A 121 15.57 2.93 -15.97
C LEU A 121 14.84 1.60 -16.18
N ALA A 122 14.81 1.05 -17.39
CA ALA A 122 14.23 -0.26 -17.68
C ALA A 122 15.09 -1.37 -17.08
N GLY A 123 16.43 -1.27 -17.11
CA GLY A 123 17.31 -2.23 -16.45
C GLY A 123 17.13 -2.24 -14.92
N ILE A 124 17.00 -1.06 -14.30
CA ILE A 124 16.77 -0.94 -12.85
C ILE A 124 15.33 -1.33 -12.47
N ALA A 125 14.33 -1.04 -13.31
CA ALA A 125 12.96 -1.47 -13.12
C ALA A 125 12.80 -2.99 -13.33
N PHE A 126 13.49 -3.61 -14.29
CA PHE A 126 13.39 -5.05 -14.56
C PHE A 126 13.93 -5.90 -13.40
N THR A 127 14.88 -5.37 -12.61
CA THR A 127 15.34 -6.03 -11.38
C THR A 127 14.42 -5.83 -10.17
N ALA A 128 13.34 -5.04 -10.29
CA ALA A 128 12.49 -4.61 -9.18
C ALA A 128 10.97 -4.70 -9.45
N LEU A 129 10.52 -5.35 -10.54
CA LEU A 129 9.11 -5.65 -10.76
C LEU A 129 8.76 -7.10 -10.36
N PRO A 130 7.88 -7.31 -9.37
CA PRO A 130 6.98 -8.46 -9.37
C PRO A 130 6.07 -8.37 -10.60
N GLY A 131 6.00 -9.42 -11.41
CA GLY A 131 5.18 -9.45 -12.62
C GLY A 131 3.68 -9.27 -12.32
N PRO A 132 2.92 -8.62 -13.23
CA PRO A 132 1.47 -8.59 -13.14
C PRO A 132 0.91 -10.00 -13.43
N ALA A 133 0.19 -10.57 -12.47
CA ALA A 133 -0.63 -11.75 -12.70
C ALA A 133 -1.87 -11.35 -13.50
N THR A 134 -1.91 -11.77 -14.76
CA THR A 134 -3.14 -11.88 -15.56
C THR A 134 -4.04 -12.92 -14.89
N PRO A 135 -5.34 -12.66 -14.66
CA PRO A 135 -6.24 -13.68 -14.20
C PRO A 135 -6.64 -14.56 -15.39
N ASP A 136 -5.78 -15.50 -15.74
CA ASP A 136 -6.16 -16.59 -16.65
C ASP A 136 -6.81 -17.70 -15.83
N GLY A 137 -8.06 -18.00 -16.18
CA GLY A 137 -8.81 -19.09 -15.58
C GLY A 137 -8.10 -20.42 -15.77
N GLY A 138 -8.08 -21.23 -14.71
CA GLY A 138 -7.86 -22.67 -14.83
C GLY A 138 -6.41 -23.13 -14.84
N THR A 139 -5.64 -22.80 -13.80
CA THR A 139 -4.78 -23.76 -13.08
C THR A 139 -4.27 -23.10 -11.81
N LEU A 140 -4.51 -23.72 -10.65
CA LEU A 140 -4.11 -23.20 -9.34
C LEU A 140 -2.57 -23.20 -9.21
N ALA A 141 -1.92 -22.16 -9.71
CA ALA A 141 -0.59 -21.79 -9.25
C ALA A 141 -0.74 -21.32 -7.80
N ALA A 142 -0.37 -22.19 -6.85
CA ALA A 142 -0.42 -21.90 -5.43
C ALA A 142 0.44 -20.67 -5.12
N THR A 143 -0.17 -19.49 -5.03
CA THR A 143 0.46 -18.30 -4.47
C THR A 143 0.90 -18.65 -3.05
N ALA A 144 2.22 -18.77 -2.84
CA ALA A 144 2.79 -19.25 -1.58
C ALA A 144 2.24 -18.45 -0.40
N ALA A 145 1.37 -19.06 0.39
CA ALA A 145 0.76 -18.39 1.52
C ALA A 145 1.85 -17.89 2.51
N PRO A 146 1.63 -16.70 3.12
CA PRO A 146 2.60 -16.09 4.03
C PRO A 146 2.72 -16.90 5.33
N LEU A 147 3.89 -16.84 5.96
CA LEU A 147 4.10 -17.45 7.28
C LEU A 147 3.17 -16.82 8.31
N GLN A 148 2.68 -17.61 9.27
CA GLN A 148 1.78 -17.12 10.31
C GLN A 148 2.55 -17.02 11.63
N LEU A 149 2.63 -15.83 12.21
CA LEU A 149 3.20 -15.64 13.53
C LEU A 149 2.13 -15.90 14.58
N LEU A 150 2.24 -17.02 15.29
CA LEU A 150 1.22 -17.48 16.24
C LEU A 150 1.45 -16.92 17.64
N THR A 151 2.70 -16.85 18.08
CA THR A 151 3.06 -16.29 19.37
C THR A 151 4.30 -15.42 19.25
N LEU A 152 4.37 -14.39 20.08
CA LEU A 152 5.57 -13.57 20.21
C LEU A 152 5.69 -13.07 21.64
N ARG A 153 6.89 -13.17 22.18
CA ARG A 153 7.29 -12.71 23.49
C ARG A 153 8.61 -11.95 23.34
N HIS A 154 8.83 -11.01 24.25
CA HIS A 154 10.08 -10.31 24.33
C HIS A 154 10.48 -10.13 25.80
N ALA A 155 11.78 -10.14 26.05
CA ALA A 155 12.36 -9.88 27.35
C ALA A 155 13.60 -9.01 27.16
N ALA A 156 13.63 -7.85 27.82
CA ALA A 156 14.80 -6.99 27.86
C ALA A 156 15.53 -7.23 29.19
N GLY A 157 16.83 -7.52 29.13
CA GLY A 157 17.64 -7.74 30.33
C GLY A 157 19.14 -7.72 30.02
N ALA A 158 19.95 -7.21 30.95
CA ALA A 158 21.42 -7.22 30.88
C ALA A 158 22.01 -6.73 29.53
N GLY A 159 21.40 -5.70 28.92
CA GLY A 159 21.84 -5.16 27.63
C GLY A 159 21.49 -6.06 26.42
N THR A 160 20.61 -7.04 26.57
CA THR A 160 20.12 -7.86 25.47
C THR A 160 18.61 -7.79 25.39
N LEU A 161 18.07 -7.62 24.18
CA LEU A 161 16.65 -7.81 23.89
C LEU A 161 16.46 -9.20 23.27
N THR A 162 15.83 -10.10 24.00
CA THR A 162 15.48 -11.43 23.51
C THR A 162 14.07 -11.41 22.95
N VAL A 163 13.89 -11.82 21.70
CA VAL A 163 12.60 -11.96 21.03
C VAL A 163 12.38 -13.43 20.70
N SER A 164 11.29 -14.01 21.20
CA SER A 164 10.97 -15.43 20.97
C SER A 164 9.53 -15.60 20.54
N GLY A 165 9.23 -16.69 19.83
CA GLY A 165 7.88 -16.92 19.33
C GLY A 165 7.75 -18.25 18.60
N ILE A 166 6.52 -18.50 18.15
CA ILE A 166 6.17 -19.64 17.30
C ILE A 166 5.66 -19.08 15.97
N VAL A 167 6.27 -19.55 14.89
CA VAL A 167 5.80 -19.32 13.52
C VAL A 167 5.20 -20.60 12.97
N GLN A 168 4.26 -20.50 12.04
CA GLN A 168 3.65 -21.62 11.34
C GLN A 168 3.72 -21.41 9.83
N ASN A 169 4.03 -22.46 9.08
CA ASN A 169 3.80 -22.47 7.64
C ASN A 169 2.35 -22.91 7.39
N PRO A 170 1.48 -22.10 6.78
CA PRO A 170 0.08 -22.50 6.56
C PRO A 170 -0.05 -23.76 5.69
N ASN A 171 -1.15 -24.50 5.86
CA ASN A 171 -1.46 -25.70 5.05
C ASN A 171 -1.55 -25.42 3.54
N GLY A 172 -1.94 -24.19 3.15
CA GLY A 172 -1.94 -23.73 1.76
C GLY A 172 -0.63 -23.05 1.32
N GLY A 173 0.45 -23.18 2.10
CA GLY A 173 1.76 -22.62 1.80
C GLY A 173 2.58 -23.47 0.84
N VAL A 174 3.83 -23.05 0.63
CA VAL A 174 4.86 -23.88 -0.02
C VAL A 174 5.82 -24.34 1.08
N PRO A 175 6.32 -25.59 1.06
CA PRO A 175 7.35 -26.02 2.00
C PRO A 175 8.57 -25.08 1.95
N ARG A 176 9.03 -24.59 3.10
CA ARG A 176 10.17 -23.67 3.19
C ARG A 176 11.34 -24.34 3.87
N ARG A 177 12.56 -24.00 3.50
CA ARG A 177 13.77 -24.55 4.11
C ARG A 177 14.66 -23.42 4.60
N HIS A 178 15.40 -23.66 5.68
CA HIS A 178 16.42 -22.74 6.18
C HIS A 178 15.88 -21.30 6.38
N VAL A 179 14.72 -21.19 7.05
CA VAL A 179 14.14 -19.89 7.37
C VAL A 179 14.99 -19.24 8.46
N VAL A 180 15.28 -17.95 8.29
CA VAL A 180 16.04 -17.14 9.25
C VAL A 180 15.14 -16.04 9.81
N ALA A 181 14.96 -16.03 11.12
CA ALA A 181 14.34 -14.92 11.83
C ALA A 181 15.35 -13.78 11.97
N THR A 182 14.99 -12.58 11.54
CA THR A 182 15.79 -11.36 11.66
C THR A 182 15.04 -10.38 12.54
N ALA A 183 15.63 -9.97 13.67
CA ALA A 183 15.04 -8.99 14.57
C ALA A 183 15.95 -7.76 14.68
N SER A 184 15.37 -6.56 14.67
CA SER A 184 16.09 -5.29 14.79
C SER A 184 15.50 -4.45 15.90
N ALA A 185 16.35 -3.99 16.82
CA ALA A 185 16.00 -3.03 17.86
C ALA A 185 16.08 -1.62 17.27
N LEU A 186 15.10 -0.78 17.60
CA LEU A 186 14.95 0.58 17.10
C LEU A 186 14.93 1.56 18.27
N ALA A 187 15.57 2.72 18.06
CA ALA A 187 15.45 3.87 18.93
C ALA A 187 14.12 4.59 18.73
N GLU A 188 13.86 5.61 19.55
CA GLU A 188 12.63 6.41 19.53
C GLU A 188 12.44 7.17 18.21
N ASP A 189 13.53 7.64 17.60
CA ASP A 189 13.57 8.28 16.29
C ASP A 189 13.37 7.30 15.12
N GLY A 190 13.28 5.99 15.40
CA GLY A 190 13.15 4.92 14.42
C GLY A 190 14.46 4.45 13.79
N SER A 191 15.62 4.98 14.23
CA SER A 191 16.93 4.49 13.82
C SER A 191 17.19 3.08 14.34
N VAL A 192 17.98 2.28 13.60
CA VAL A 192 18.31 0.91 13.99
C VAL A 192 19.49 0.95 14.96
N LEU A 193 19.27 0.46 16.18
CA LEU A 193 20.30 0.34 17.20
C LEU A 193 21.16 -0.91 17.00
N ALA A 194 20.50 -2.04 16.74
CA ALA A 194 21.13 -3.34 16.56
C ALA A 194 20.22 -4.29 15.79
N THR A 195 20.83 -5.25 15.09
CA THR A 195 20.12 -6.33 14.37
C THR A 195 20.75 -7.66 14.71
N ALA A 196 19.93 -8.67 14.98
CA ALA A 196 20.36 -10.05 15.15
C ALA A 196 19.56 -10.99 14.26
N ARG A 197 20.14 -12.16 13.99
CA ARG A 197 19.56 -13.20 13.15
C ARG A 197 19.68 -14.55 13.86
N ALA A 198 18.65 -15.36 13.77
CA ALA A 198 18.68 -16.74 14.24
C ALA A 198 18.06 -17.67 13.18
N PRO A 199 18.72 -18.80 12.86
CA PRO A 199 18.11 -19.84 12.04
C PRO A 199 16.95 -20.48 12.81
N ILE A 200 15.91 -20.88 12.09
CA ILE A 200 14.84 -21.72 12.60
C ILE A 200 15.26 -23.17 12.33
N ASP A 201 15.45 -23.96 13.38
CA ASP A 201 16.14 -25.27 13.36
C ASP A 201 15.45 -26.38 12.55
N ILE A 202 14.29 -26.11 11.96
CA ILE A 202 13.61 -27.07 11.09
C ILE A 202 14.16 -26.93 9.68
N ALA A 203 14.98 -27.92 9.28
CA ALA A 203 15.60 -28.00 7.95
C ALA A 203 14.57 -27.96 6.80
N ALA A 204 13.34 -28.44 7.05
CA ALA A 204 12.23 -28.32 6.12
C ALA A 204 10.93 -28.04 6.88
N PHE A 205 10.47 -26.80 6.77
CA PHE A 205 9.23 -26.30 7.34
C PHE A 205 8.05 -26.68 6.43
N GLY A 206 7.47 -27.84 6.73
CA GLY A 206 6.37 -28.47 6.03
C GLY A 206 5.05 -27.70 6.17
N LEU A 207 4.02 -28.18 5.47
CA LEU A 207 2.70 -27.55 5.48
C LEU A 207 2.02 -27.77 6.84
N GLY A 208 1.53 -26.69 7.44
CA GLY A 208 0.92 -26.70 8.78
C GLY A 208 1.92 -26.76 9.93
N GLU A 209 3.22 -26.91 9.64
CA GLU A 209 4.23 -27.11 10.66
C GLU A 209 4.49 -25.84 11.44
N GLU A 210 4.64 -26.00 12.75
CA GLU A 210 4.97 -24.94 13.71
C GLU A 210 6.42 -25.05 14.13
N SER A 211 7.11 -23.93 14.25
CA SER A 211 8.50 -23.89 14.70
C SER A 211 8.76 -22.75 15.66
N PRO A 212 9.43 -23.01 16.80
CA PRO A 212 9.89 -21.96 17.68
C PRO A 212 11.10 -21.24 17.10
N PHE A 213 11.26 -19.97 17.47
CA PHE A 213 12.48 -19.21 17.22
C PHE A 213 12.85 -18.35 18.43
N ILE A 214 14.14 -18.08 18.58
CA ILE A 214 14.69 -17.19 19.61
C ILE A 214 15.77 -16.33 18.95
N VAL A 215 15.62 -15.00 19.03
CA VAL A 215 16.59 -14.03 18.53
C VAL A 215 17.06 -13.16 19.70
N ALA A 216 18.37 -13.21 20.00
CA ALA A 216 19.00 -12.36 21.00
C ALA A 216 19.66 -11.15 20.32
N ILE A 217 19.14 -9.95 20.57
CA ILE A 217 19.65 -8.70 19.99
C ILE A 217 20.55 -8.02 21.04
N PRO A 218 21.87 -7.93 20.81
CA PRO A 218 22.76 -7.20 21.72
C PRO A 218 22.52 -5.71 21.58
N VAL A 219 22.09 -5.06 22.66
CA VAL A 219 21.84 -3.61 22.73
C VAL A 219 22.77 -2.92 23.73
N SER A 220 23.58 -3.67 24.46
CA SER A 220 24.68 -3.19 25.30
C SER A 220 25.73 -2.52 24.42
N GLY A 221 25.79 -1.18 24.48
CA GLY A 221 26.69 -0.35 23.68
C GLY A 221 26.00 0.50 22.61
N ALA A 222 24.69 0.33 22.41
CA ALA A 222 23.92 1.22 21.56
C ALA A 222 23.68 2.56 22.29
N ALA A 223 23.85 3.69 21.59
CA ALA A 223 23.78 5.04 22.15
C ALA A 223 22.35 5.51 22.53
N GLY A 224 21.40 4.59 22.72
CA GLY A 224 20.00 4.91 22.98
C GLY A 224 19.22 3.76 23.59
N ALA A 225 18.11 4.10 24.25
CA ALA A 225 17.17 3.12 24.77
C ALA A 225 16.36 2.48 23.63
N VAL A 226 16.05 1.19 23.77
CA VAL A 226 15.21 0.48 22.81
C VAL A 226 13.76 0.95 22.97
N ALA A 227 13.23 1.64 21.97
CA ALA A 227 11.83 2.08 21.97
C ALA A 227 10.91 1.05 21.30
N ARG A 228 11.39 0.40 20.23
CA ARG A 228 10.62 -0.58 19.44
C ARG A 228 11.53 -1.66 18.89
N TYR A 229 10.94 -2.75 18.41
CA TYR A 229 11.65 -3.74 17.61
C TYR A 229 10.84 -4.14 16.39
N ARG A 230 11.53 -4.59 15.34
CA ARG A 230 10.93 -5.16 14.14
C ARG A 230 11.40 -6.59 13.96
N LEU A 231 10.47 -7.47 13.61
CA LEU A 231 10.74 -8.87 13.29
C LEU A 231 10.43 -9.11 11.80
N GLY A 232 11.28 -9.88 11.13
CA GLY A 232 11.05 -10.34 9.77
C GLY A 232 11.65 -11.71 9.54
N PHE A 233 11.15 -12.40 8.51
CA PHE A 233 11.62 -13.73 8.13
C PHE A 233 12.25 -13.66 6.75
N ARG A 234 13.35 -14.38 6.57
CA ARG A 234 14.06 -14.47 5.30
C ARG A 234 14.36 -15.92 4.98
N ALA A 235 14.37 -16.26 3.69
CA ALA A 235 14.94 -17.53 3.27
C ALA A 235 16.48 -17.43 3.23
N GLN A 236 17.13 -18.57 3.06
CA GLN A 236 18.60 -18.67 3.00
C GLN A 236 19.22 -17.83 1.88
N ASP A 237 18.51 -17.68 0.77
CA ASP A 237 18.91 -16.81 -0.36
C ASP A 237 18.78 -15.31 -0.05
N GLY A 238 18.35 -14.95 1.17
CA GLY A 238 18.14 -13.58 1.63
C GLY A 238 16.80 -12.97 1.23
N SER A 239 15.98 -13.70 0.45
CA SER A 239 14.65 -13.24 0.04
C SER A 239 13.74 -13.05 1.25
N VAL A 240 12.94 -11.98 1.22
CA VAL A 240 12.02 -11.66 2.32
C VAL A 240 10.79 -12.57 2.23
N ILE A 241 10.50 -13.27 3.31
CA ILE A 241 9.29 -14.09 3.44
C ILE A 241 8.21 -13.22 4.09
N ALA A 242 7.11 -13.04 3.37
CA ALA A 242 5.93 -12.39 3.94
C ALA A 242 5.39 -13.19 5.12
N HIS A 243 4.99 -12.49 6.18
CA HIS A 243 4.33 -13.08 7.33
C HIS A 243 3.10 -12.28 7.72
N VAL A 244 2.14 -12.97 8.34
CA VAL A 244 0.91 -12.42 8.88
C VAL A 244 0.92 -12.68 10.38
N ASP A 245 0.60 -11.64 11.15
CA ASP A 245 0.45 -11.78 12.58
C ASP A 245 -0.91 -12.40 12.91
N ARG A 246 -0.91 -13.57 13.57
CA ARG A 246 -2.10 -14.31 13.99
C ARG A 246 -2.13 -14.57 15.49
N ARG A 247 -1.39 -13.78 16.27
CA ARG A 247 -1.43 -13.85 17.74
C ARG A 247 -2.87 -13.74 18.25
N ALA A 248 -3.30 -14.72 19.05
CA ALA A 248 -4.58 -14.68 19.72
C ALA A 248 -4.57 -13.53 20.74
N GLY A 249 -5.42 -12.53 20.52
CA GLY A 249 -5.52 -11.35 21.39
C GLY A 249 -4.53 -10.25 21.05
N THR A 250 -4.79 -9.52 19.96
CA THR A 250 -4.23 -8.19 19.76
C THR A 250 -4.97 -7.20 20.66
N GLU A 251 -4.72 -7.21 21.97
CA GLU A 251 -4.84 -5.96 22.72
C GLU A 251 -3.61 -5.11 22.38
N PRO A 252 -3.78 -3.90 21.82
CA PRO A 252 -2.68 -2.98 21.66
C PRO A 252 -2.14 -2.64 23.05
N LEU A 253 -0.81 -2.64 23.18
CA LEU A 253 -0.10 -2.20 24.39
C LEU A 253 -0.71 -0.90 24.92
N ALA A 254 -1.47 -0.99 26.01
CA ALA A 254 -1.81 0.16 26.83
C ALA A 254 -0.49 0.79 27.27
N GLN A 255 -0.23 2.01 26.80
CA GLN A 255 0.73 2.91 27.41
C GLN A 255 0.30 3.07 28.87
N LYS A 256 1.25 2.84 29.78
CA LYS A 256 1.10 3.23 31.18
C LYS A 256 1.07 4.76 31.28
#